data_AF-A0A6N7YZM7-F1
#
_entry.id   AF-A0A6N7YZM7-F1
#
_cell.length_a   1.000
_cell.length_b   1.000
_cell.length_c   1.000
_cell.angle_alpha   90.00
_cell.angle_beta   90.00
_cell.angle_gamma   90.00
#
_symmetry.space_group_name_H-M   'P 1'
#
loop_
_entity.id
_entity.type
_entity.pdbx_description
1 polymer ?
#
loop_
_entity_poly.entity_id
_entity_poly.type
_entity_poly.pdbx_seq_one_letter_code
_entity_poly.pdbx_strand_id
1 'polypeptide(L)'
;MTEPDPTTSYEDAAARLEAIIRRLDGGEAGLRETLDLCREGKLLVERCAAELEAVGESLQELRLDELVARLERGPSQPGAATP
;
A
#
# COMPACT_ATOMS: atom_id res chain seq x y z
N MET A 1 -11.21 -22.33 -5.01
CA MET A 1 -10.89 -21.02 -4.41
C MET A 1 -10.57 -20.09 -5.56
N THR A 2 -11.63 -19.51 -6.10
CA THR A 2 -11.61 -18.35 -7.00
C THR A 2 -12.42 -17.34 -6.18
N GLU A 3 -11.99 -16.11 -5.95
CA GLU A 3 -12.08 -15.00 -6.91
C GLU A 3 -11.44 -13.76 -6.27
N PRO A 4 -10.84 -12.85 -7.07
CA PRO A 4 -11.05 -11.43 -6.85
C PRO A 4 -11.87 -10.82 -8.00
N ASP A 5 -12.94 -10.11 -7.65
CA ASP A 5 -13.76 -9.27 -8.53
C ASP A 5 -12.91 -8.09 -9.08
N PRO A 6 -13.16 -7.59 -10.31
CA PRO A 6 -12.22 -6.83 -11.14
C PRO A 6 -12.06 -5.35 -10.75
N THR A 7 -11.97 -5.06 -9.45
CA THR A 7 -11.45 -3.78 -8.96
C THR A 7 -9.93 -3.78 -9.14
N THR A 8 -9.47 -3.54 -10.37
CA THR A 8 -8.11 -3.16 -10.82
C THR A 8 -7.09 -3.07 -9.66
N SER A 9 -6.25 -4.08 -9.48
CA SER A 9 -5.29 -4.18 -8.35
C SER A 9 -4.31 -3.00 -8.29
N TYR A 10 -3.56 -2.83 -7.19
CA TYR A 10 -2.43 -1.87 -7.13
C TYR A 10 -1.54 -1.93 -8.38
N GLU A 11 -1.21 -3.16 -8.83
CA GLU A 11 -0.36 -3.39 -10.00
C GLU A 11 -1.02 -2.86 -11.28
N ASP A 12 -2.32 -3.09 -11.44
CA ASP A 12 -3.07 -2.58 -12.59
C ASP A 12 -3.23 -1.05 -12.55
N ALA A 13 -3.45 -0.48 -11.36
CA ALA A 13 -3.55 0.96 -11.17
C ALA A 13 -2.23 1.66 -11.47
N ALA A 14 -1.11 1.09 -11.03
CA ALA A 14 0.24 1.55 -11.35
C ALA A 14 0.53 1.43 -12.85
N ALA A 15 0.20 0.29 -13.47
CA ALA A 15 0.39 0.08 -14.91
C ALA A 15 -0.42 1.10 -15.75
N ARG A 16 -1.66 1.40 -15.31
CA ARG A 16 -2.47 2.43 -15.95
C ARG A 16 -1.88 3.82 -15.78
N LEU A 17 -1.39 4.16 -14.59
CA LEU A 17 -0.74 5.44 -14.32
C LEU A 17 0.51 5.64 -15.20
N GLU A 18 1.33 4.60 -15.36
CA GLU A 18 2.48 4.63 -16.27
C GLU A 18 2.07 4.87 -17.73
N ALA A 19 0.99 4.23 -18.19
CA ALA A 19 0.47 4.45 -19.53
C ALA A 19 0.00 5.90 -19.74
N ILE A 20 -0.63 6.50 -18.72
CA ILE A 20 -1.03 7.91 -18.74
C ILE A 20 0.20 8.83 -18.81
N ILE A 21 1.23 8.58 -17.98
CA ILE A 21 2.48 9.36 -17.99
C ILE A 21 3.13 9.31 -19.38
N ARG A 22 3.25 8.12 -19.97
CA ARG A 22 3.82 7.97 -21.32
C ARG A 22 3.03 8.72 -22.38
N ARG A 23 1.70 8.78 -22.26
CA ARG A 23 0.84 9.54 -23.18
C ARG A 23 1.05 11.05 -23.02
N LEU A 24 1.16 11.52 -21.78
CA LEU A 24 1.39 12.94 -21.47
C LEU A 24 2.80 13.40 -21.90
N ASP A 25 3.84 12.60 -21.62
CA ASP A 25 5.22 12.89 -22.03
C ASP A 25 5.39 12.93 -23.54
N GLY A 26 4.56 12.18 -24.29
CA GLY A 26 4.54 12.23 -25.74
C GLY A 26 4.10 13.58 -26.32
N GLY A 27 3.42 14.42 -25.54
CA GLY A 27 3.01 15.78 -25.94
C GLY A 27 1.97 15.86 -27.07
N GLU A 28 1.47 14.73 -27.56
CA GLU A 28 0.46 14.65 -28.62
C GLU A 28 -0.98 14.78 -28.11
N ALA A 29 -1.18 14.78 -26.78
CA ALA A 29 -2.49 14.91 -26.16
C ALA A 29 -2.99 16.37 -26.26
N GLY A 30 -4.20 16.55 -26.78
CA GLY A 30 -4.86 17.86 -26.77
C GLY A 30 -5.26 18.29 -25.37
N LEU A 31 -5.50 19.59 -25.14
CA LEU A 31 -5.82 20.15 -23.80
C LEU A 31 -6.92 19.38 -23.05
N ARG A 32 -8.00 19.01 -23.74
CA ARG A 32 -9.12 18.28 -23.13
C ARG A 32 -8.70 16.86 -22.72
N GLU A 33 -7.95 16.17 -23.58
CA GLU A 33 -7.41 14.84 -23.30
C GLU A 33 -6.44 14.89 -22.12
N THR A 34 -5.53 15.88 -22.09
CA THR A 34 -4.61 16.10 -20.96
C THR A 34 -5.36 16.30 -19.64
N LEU A 35 -6.45 17.07 -19.65
CA LEU A 35 -7.26 17.27 -18.45
C LEU A 35 -7.93 15.99 -17.96
N ASP A 36 -8.44 15.17 -18.88
CA ASP A 36 -9.08 13.89 -18.54
C ASP A 36 -8.04 12.90 -18.02
N LEU A 37 -6.88 12.80 -18.69
CA LEU A 37 -5.73 11.99 -18.27
C LEU A 37 -5.21 12.39 -16.88
N CYS A 38 -5.09 13.69 -16.60
CA CYS A 38 -4.65 14.17 -15.28
C CYS A 38 -5.67 13.85 -14.17
N ARG A 39 -6.97 13.92 -14.46
CA ARG A 39 -8.01 13.52 -13.47
C ARG A 39 -7.94 12.03 -13.19
N GLU A 40 -7.82 11.22 -14.24
CA GLU A 40 -7.68 9.78 -14.10
C GLU A 40 -6.40 9.43 -13.31
N GLY A 41 -5.27 10.03 -13.67
CA GLY A 41 -3.99 9.84 -12.96
C GLY A 41 -4.08 10.20 -11.47
N LYS A 42 -4.79 11.27 -11.12
CA LYS A 42 -5.03 11.64 -9.73
C LYS A 42 -5.76 10.54 -8.96
N LEU A 43 -6.86 10.00 -9.52
CA LEU A 43 -7.64 8.95 -8.88
C LEU A 43 -6.82 7.66 -8.69
N LEU A 44 -5.97 7.34 -9.66
CA LEU A 44 -5.07 6.18 -9.58
C LEU A 44 -4.03 6.35 -8.46
N VAL A 45 -3.43 7.54 -8.33
CA VAL A 45 -2.47 7.84 -7.25
C VAL A 45 -3.12 7.75 -5.88
N GLU A 46 -4.31 8.35 -5.71
CA GLU A 46 -5.06 8.30 -4.44
C GLU A 46 -5.37 6.85 -4.06
N ARG A 47 -5.72 6.02 -5.04
CA ARG A 47 -5.97 4.60 -4.80
C ARG A 47 -4.71 3.84 -4.39
N CYS A 48 -3.61 4.00 -5.14
CA CYS A 48 -2.34 3.35 -4.80
C CYS A 48 -1.88 3.75 -3.39
N ALA A 49 -2.06 5.01 -3.00
CA ALA A 49 -1.75 5.49 -1.67
C ALA A 49 -2.61 4.81 -0.60
N ALA A 50 -3.92 4.69 -0.82
CA ALA A 50 -4.83 4.03 0.13
C ALA A 50 -4.50 2.54 0.32
N GLU A 51 -4.14 1.82 -0.75
CA GLU A 51 -3.73 0.41 -0.64
C GLU A 51 -2.43 0.27 0.15
N LEU A 52 -1.44 1.15 -0.07
CA LEU A 52 -0.19 1.16 0.69
C LEU A 52 -0.40 1.55 2.15
N GLU A 53 -1.32 2.47 2.45
CA GLU A 53 -1.66 2.88 3.81
C GLU A 53 -2.28 1.71 4.59
N ALA A 54 -3.24 1.01 4.00
CA ALA A 54 -3.86 -0.18 4.63
C ALA A 54 -2.85 -1.29 4.93
N VAL A 55 -1.89 -1.52 4.03
CA VAL A 55 -0.77 -2.46 4.28
C VAL A 55 0.13 -1.93 5.40
N GLY A 56 0.41 -0.63 5.42
CA GLY A 56 1.18 0.02 6.47
C GLY A 56 0.56 -0.15 7.85
N GLU A 57 -0.74 0.10 8.00
CA GLU A 57 -1.49 -0.09 9.24
C GLU A 57 -1.43 -1.55 9.71
N SER A 58 -1.68 -2.50 8.80
CA SER A 58 -1.61 -3.94 9.08
C SER A 58 -0.23 -4.36 9.61
N LEU A 59 0.85 -3.80 9.04
CA LEU A 59 2.23 -4.06 9.51
C LEU A 59 2.51 -3.45 10.88
N GLN A 60 1.95 -2.29 11.20
CA GLN A 60 2.09 -1.69 12.54
C GLN A 60 1.35 -2.49 13.60
N GLU A 61 0.15 -2.99 13.29
CA GLU A 61 -0.61 -3.86 14.19
C GLU A 61 0.17 -5.14 14.51
N LEU A 62 0.69 -5.83 13.49
CA LEU A 62 1.52 -7.04 13.69
C LEU A 62 2.73 -6.76 14.59
N ARG A 63 3.38 -5.61 14.41
CA ARG A 63 4.53 -5.20 15.23
C ARG A 63 4.12 -4.90 16.67
N LEU A 64 2.93 -4.34 16.89
CA LEU A 64 2.39 -4.10 18.22
C LEU A 64 2.09 -5.41 18.95
N ASP A 65 1.48 -6.37 18.26
CA ASP A 65 1.22 -7.70 18.81
C ASP A 65 2.51 -8.42 19.23
N GLU A 66 3.58 -8.30 18.43
CA GLU A 66 4.90 -8.85 18.79
C GLU A 66 5.45 -8.21 20.07
N LEU A 67 5.30 -6.88 20.22
CA LEU A 67 5.74 -6.17 21.41
C LEU A 67 4.93 -6.58 22.65
N VAL A 68 3.62 -6.73 22.53
CA VAL A 68 2.75 -7.25 23.59
C VAL A 68 3.19 -8.65 24.01
N ALA A 69 3.37 -9.56 23.05
CA ALA A 69 3.80 -10.94 23.32
C ALA A 69 5.20 -11.03 23.98
N ARG A 70 6.07 -10.03 23.76
CA ARG A 70 7.36 -9.91 24.46
C ARG A 70 7.21 -9.38 25.87
N LEU A 71 6.32 -8.40 26.09
CA LEU A 71 6.02 -7.86 27.41
C LEU A 71 5.34 -8.91 28.30
N GLU A 72 4.39 -9.67 27.77
CA GLU A 72 3.67 -10.75 28.48
C GLU A 72 4.59 -11.92 28.85
N ARG A 73 5.60 -12.22 28.02
CA ARG A 73 6.64 -13.20 28.37
C ARG A 73 7.51 -12.76 29.55
N GLY A 74 7.45 -11.48 29.94
CA GLY A 74 8.23 -10.90 31.02
C GLY A 74 9.73 -10.87 30.72
N PRO A 75 10.54 -10.04 31.42
CA PRO A 75 11.96 -10.27 31.46
C PRO A 75 12.16 -11.65 32.08
N SER A 76 12.70 -12.61 31.32
CA SER A 76 13.10 -13.92 31.84
C SER A 76 13.78 -13.71 33.18
N GLN A 77 13.13 -14.18 34.24
CA GLN A 77 13.62 -14.07 35.61
C GLN A 77 14.99 -14.76 35.67
N PRO A 78 16.13 -14.05 35.85
CA PRO A 78 17.38 -14.70 36.18
C PRO A 78 17.32 -14.98 37.68
N GLY A 79 16.73 -16.10 38.05
CA GLY A 79 16.45 -16.42 39.45
C GLY A 79 16.44 -17.91 39.74
N ALA A 80 17.63 -18.51 39.83
CA ALA A 80 17.88 -19.60 40.77
C ALA A 80 19.39 -19.69 41.06
N ALA A 81 19.91 -18.73 41.83
CA ALA A 81 20.80 -19.13 42.93
C ALA A 81 19.93 -20.04 43.84
N THR A 82 20.34 -21.23 44.26
CA THR A 82 21.18 -21.57 45.43
C THR A 82 20.94 -23.11 45.66
N PRO A 83 21.70 -23.86 46.48
CA PRO A 83 22.94 -23.57 47.22
C PRO A 83 24.18 -24.32 46.75
#